data_AF-A0A952MZD5-F1
#
_entry.id   AF-A0A952MZD5-F1
#
_cell.length_a   1.000
_cell.length_b   1.000
_cell.length_c   1.000
_cell.angle_alpha   90.00
_cell.angle_beta   90.00
_cell.angle_gamma   90.00
#
_symmetry.space_group_name_H-M   'P 1'
#
loop_
_entity.id
_entity.type
_entity.pdbx_description
1 polymer ?
#
loop_
_entity_poly.entity_id
_entity_poly.type
_entity_poly.pdbx_seq_one_letter_code
_entity_poly.pdbx_strand_id
1 'polypeptide(L)' 'MKTWLAEQLSKRYNMANGYVQNRQQPRPEVLFEIARIVGVKPQDLLKDKK' A
#
# COMPACT_ATOMS: atom_id res chain seq x y z
N MET A 1 -3.12 -7.34 13.29
CA MET A 1 -3.89 -6.08 13.28
C MET A 1 -3.49 -5.23 12.08
N LYS A 2 -4.31 -5.22 11.03
CA LYS A 2 -4.36 -4.23 9.91
C LYS A 2 -5.52 -4.58 8.98
N THR A 3 -6.72 -4.61 9.56
CA THR A 3 -7.98 -4.99 8.91
C THR A 3 -8.54 -3.88 8.03
N TRP A 4 -8.46 -2.62 8.50
CA TRP A 4 -9.06 -1.47 7.82
C TRP A 4 -8.50 -1.17 6.42
N LEU A 5 -7.18 -1.26 6.22
CA LEU A 5 -6.57 -0.97 4.91
C LEU A 5 -6.84 -2.08 3.88
N ALA A 6 -6.99 -3.33 4.34
CA ALA A 6 -7.28 -4.47 3.48
C ALA A 6 -8.74 -4.50 3.01
N GLU A 7 -9.68 -4.03 3.85
CA GLU A 7 -11.08 -3.80 3.48
C GLU A 7 -11.21 -2.74 2.39
N GLN A 8 -10.50 -1.62 2.53
CA GLN A 8 -10.57 -0.50 1.57
C GLN A 8 -9.93 -0.82 0.21
N LEU A 9 -8.92 -1.69 0.18
CA LEU A 9 -8.25 -2.06 -1.07
C LEU A 9 -8.97 -3.14 -1.88
N SER A 10 -10.01 -3.79 -1.33
CA SER A 10 -10.74 -4.92 -1.96
C SER A 10 -9.83 -6.01 -2.59
N LYS A 11 -8.55 -6.02 -2.21
CA LYS A 11 -7.51 -6.94 -2.68
C LYS A 11 -7.12 -7.79 -1.50
N ARG A 12 -7.12 -9.11 -1.72
CA ARG A 12 -6.84 -10.16 -0.74
C ARG A 12 -5.89 -9.64 0.35
N TYR A 13 -6.40 -9.55 1.57
CA TYR A 13 -5.74 -9.13 2.81
C TYR A 13 -4.23 -9.41 2.89
N ASN A 14 -3.79 -10.55 2.38
CA ASN A 14 -2.39 -10.97 2.34
C ASN A 14 -1.47 -10.04 1.52
N MET A 15 -1.96 -9.49 0.40
CA MET A 15 -1.20 -8.57 -0.48
C MET A 15 -0.95 -7.23 0.21
N ALA A 16 -1.99 -6.65 0.83
CA ALA A 16 -1.88 -5.41 1.60
C ALA A 16 -0.89 -5.55 2.76
N ASN A 17 -0.90 -6.70 3.45
CA ASN A 17 0.05 -6.98 4.52
C ASN A 17 1.50 -7.13 4.01
N GLY A 18 1.71 -7.61 2.77
CA GLY A 18 3.01 -7.64 2.12
C GLY A 18 3.58 -6.24 1.87
N TYR A 19 2.73 -5.30 1.42
CA TYR A 19 3.11 -3.91 1.16
C TYR A 19 3.45 -3.15 2.45
N VAL A 20 2.60 -3.27 3.47
CA VAL A 20 2.84 -2.64 4.77
C VAL A 20 4.16 -3.08 5.40
N GLN A 21 4.49 -4.36 5.26
CA GLN A 21 5.72 -4.92 5.81
C GLN A 21 6.94 -4.69 4.90
N ASN A 22 6.79 -3.92 3.81
CA ASN A 22 7.80 -3.70 2.78
C ASN A 22 8.43 -5.00 2.23
N ARG A 23 7.69 -6.13 2.30
CA ARG A 23 8.17 -7.43 1.80
C ARG A 23 8.09 -7.53 0.29
N GLN A 24 7.17 -6.79 -0.30
CA GLN A 24 6.99 -6.69 -1.73
C GLN A 24 6.56 -5.26 -2.07
N GLN A 25 7.11 -4.69 -3.14
CA GLN A 25 6.64 -3.40 -3.61
C GLN A 25 5.35 -3.59 -4.44
N PRO A 26 4.28 -2.82 -4.19
CA PRO A 26 3.09 -2.85 -5.02
C PRO A 26 3.41 -2.38 -6.45
N ARG A 27 2.60 -2.80 -7.42
CA ARG A 27 2.62 -2.22 -8.76
C ARG A 27 2.21 -0.74 -8.69
N PRO A 28 2.65 0.12 -9.63
CA PRO A 28 2.33 1.54 -9.61
C PRO A 28 0.85 1.83 -9.44
N GLU A 29 -0.03 1.09 -10.12
CA GLU A 29 -1.49 1.29 -10.05
C GLU A 29 -2.02 1.11 -8.62
N VAL A 30 -1.49 0.11 -7.92
CA VAL A 30 -1.85 -0.19 -6.53
C VAL A 30 -1.25 0.84 -5.57
N LEU A 31 -0.04 1.32 -5.85
CA LEU A 31 0.57 2.41 -5.08
C LEU A 31 -0.28 3.69 -5.16
N PHE A 32 -0.74 4.07 -6.36
CA PHE A 32 -1.64 5.22 -6.56
C PHE A 32 -2.99 5.03 -5.86
N GLU A 33 -3.53 3.81 -5.87
CA GLU A 33 -4.77 3.47 -5.17
C GLU A 33 -4.62 3.62 -3.64
N ILE A 34 -3.52 3.11 -3.07
CA ILE A 34 -3.19 3.28 -1.65
C ILE A 34 -3.03 4.77 -1.31
N ALA A 35 -2.32 5.52 -2.13
CA ALA A 35 -2.11 6.96 -1.93
C ALA A 35 -3.44 7.73 -1.92
N ARG A 36 -4.38 7.37 -2.82
CA ARG A 36 -5.73 7.93 -2.87
C ARG A 36 -6.54 7.61 -1.61
N ILE A 37 -6.50 6.36 -1.14
CA ILE A 37 -7.23 5.91 0.06
C ILE A 37 -6.72 6.63 1.32
N VAL A 38 -5.40 6.78 1.42
CA VAL A 38 -4.75 7.40 2.59
C VAL A 38 -4.71 8.92 2.50
N GLY A 39 -4.95 9.50 1.30
CA GLY A 39 -4.95 10.94 1.07
C GLY A 39 -3.55 11.58 1.05
N VAL A 40 -2.53 10.82 0.68
CA VAL A 40 -1.12 11.28 0.60
C VAL A 40 -0.63 11.24 -0.85
N LYS A 41 0.55 11.81 -1.14
CA LYS A 41 1.13 11.66 -2.47
C LYS A 41 1.76 10.27 -2.60
N PRO A 42 1.73 9.63 -3.78
CA PRO A 42 2.38 8.33 -4.01
C PRO A 42 3.88 8.32 -3.70
N GLN A 43 4.54 9.48 -3.85
CA GLN A 43 5.94 9.70 -3.51
C GLN A 43 6.20 9.54 -2.00
N ASP A 44 5.23 9.93 -1.17
CA ASP A 44 5.33 9.81 0.29
C ASP A 44 5.26 8.34 0.76
N LEU A 45 4.79 7.43 -0.11
CA LEU A 45 4.74 5.99 0.12
C LEU A 45 6.03 5.27 -0.29
N LEU A 46 6.95 5.96 -0.96
CA LEU A 46 8.24 5.41 -1.38
C LEU A 46 9.31 5.82 -0.37
N LYS A 47 10.17 4.86 0.00
CA LYS A 47 11.40 5.15 0.75
C LYS A 47 12.57 5.15 -0.22
N ASP A 48 13.45 6.13 -0.06
CA ASP A 48 14.71 6.18 -0.79
C ASP A 48 15.54 4.94 -0.44
N LYS A 49 16.05 4.25 -1.47
CA LYS A 49 17.03 3.18 -1.26
C LYS A 49 18.39 3.87 -1.15
N LYS A 50 18.86 4.04 0.09
CA LYS A 50 20.30 4.22 0.34
C LYS A 50 21.07 2.98 -0.07
#